data_AF-A0A2V7DGV8-F1
#
_entry.id   AF-A0A2V7DGV8-F1
#
_cell.length_a   1.000
_cell.length_b   1.000
_cell.length_c   1.000
_cell.angle_alpha   90.00
_cell.angle_beta   90.00
_cell.angle_gamma   90.00
#
_symmetry.space_group_name_H-M   'P 1'
#
loop_
_entity.id
_entity.type
_entity.pdbx_description
1 polymer ?
#
loop_
_entity_poly.entity_id
_entity_poly.type
_entity_poly.pdbx_seq_one_letter_code
_entity_poly.pdbx_strand_id
1 'polypeptide(L)'
;SGIFTGLAGALWVPLNGLTTPDILHWTFSGEIVFMTVLGGFRSFVGPIIGTIVFNFLKSWVVGVTVYWQLLLGVILVALVLSLPTGIVGTATTLWAAWRRSER
;
A
#
# COMPACT_ATOMS: atom_id res chain seq x y z
N SER A 1 -10.59 2.76 -17.26
CA SER A 1 -9.88 3.69 -16.35
C SER A 1 -8.81 4.55 -17.03
N GLY A 2 -8.69 4.59 -18.36
CA GLY A 2 -7.56 5.25 -19.05
C GLY A 2 -7.33 6.73 -18.71
N ILE A 3 -8.39 7.51 -18.46
CA ILE A 3 -8.26 8.91 -18.04
C ILE A 3 -7.55 9.03 -16.68
N PHE A 4 -7.98 8.24 -15.68
CA PHE A 4 -7.37 8.25 -14.35
C PHE A 4 -5.94 7.70 -14.37
N THR A 5 -5.68 6.66 -15.16
CA THR A 5 -4.33 6.11 -15.33
C THR A 5 -3.40 7.10 -16.02
N GLY A 6 -3.88 7.80 -17.05
CA GLY A 6 -3.13 8.86 -17.73
C GLY A 6 -2.83 10.05 -16.83
N LEU A 7 -3.83 10.50 -16.03
CA LEU A 7 -3.64 11.56 -15.03
C LEU A 7 -2.63 11.18 -13.95
N ALA A 8 -2.71 9.95 -13.43
CA ALA A 8 -1.76 9.47 -12.42
C ALA A 8 -0.33 9.43 -12.97
N GLY A 9 -0.14 8.93 -14.20
CA GLY A 9 1.18 8.94 -14.86
C GLY A 9 1.71 10.34 -15.14
N ALA A 10 0.85 11.26 -15.59
CA ALA A 10 1.23 12.65 -15.82
C ALA A 10 1.65 13.37 -14.52
N LEU A 11 1.00 13.05 -13.39
CA LEU A 11 1.31 13.62 -12.08
C LEU A 11 2.57 12.98 -11.44
N TRP A 12 2.93 11.76 -11.83
CA TRP A 12 4.09 11.03 -11.31
C TRP A 12 5.43 11.70 -11.64
N VAL A 13 5.56 12.23 -12.86
CA VAL A 13 6.78 12.86 -13.38
C VAL A 13 7.22 14.08 -12.54
N PRO A 14 6.35 15.10 -12.31
CA PRO A 14 6.72 16.24 -11.48
C PRO A 14 6.88 15.86 -9.99
N LEU A 15 6.21 14.82 -9.50
CA LEU A 15 6.35 14.36 -8.12
C LEU A 15 7.74 13.77 -7.83
N ASN A 16 8.27 12.96 -8.75
CA ASN A 16 9.57 12.29 -8.58
C ASN A 16 10.74 13.12 -9.14
N GLY A 17 10.47 14.13 -9.97
CA GLY A 17 11.48 14.99 -10.59
C GLY A 17 12.30 14.34 -11.70
N LEU A 18 12.26 13.01 -11.82
CA LEU A 18 13.00 12.19 -12.77
C LEU A 18 12.10 11.03 -13.24
N THR A 19 12.26 10.61 -14.51
CA THR A 19 11.60 9.40 -15.01
C THR A 19 12.68 8.39 -15.42
N THR A 20 12.85 7.35 -14.62
CA THR A 20 13.78 6.24 -14.88
C THR A 20 13.04 5.03 -15.46
N PRO A 21 13.68 4.17 -16.27
CA PRO A 21 13.06 2.96 -16.81
C PRO A 21 12.54 1.98 -15.74
N ASP A 22 13.00 2.12 -14.49
CA ASP A 22 12.61 1.32 -13.34
C ASP A 22 11.08 1.24 -13.15
N ILE A 23 10.35 2.34 -13.43
CA ILE A 23 8.89 2.38 -13.30
C ILE A 23 8.14 1.50 -14.31
N LEU A 24 8.82 1.06 -15.39
CA LEU A 24 8.25 0.15 -16.40
C LEU A 24 8.40 -1.32 -15.98
N HIS A 25 9.19 -1.61 -14.96
CA HIS A 25 9.32 -2.96 -14.45
C HIS A 25 8.06 -3.39 -13.68
N TRP A 26 7.74 -4.67 -13.76
CA TRP A 26 6.60 -5.28 -13.08
C TRP A 26 6.62 -5.07 -11.56
N THR A 27 7.80 -4.85 -10.97
CA THR A 27 7.95 -4.63 -9.53
C THR A 27 7.19 -3.38 -9.09
N PHE A 28 7.20 -2.33 -9.91
CA PHE A 28 6.48 -1.08 -9.62
C PHE A 28 4.97 -1.29 -9.51
N SER A 29 4.37 -2.05 -10.44
CA SER A 29 2.95 -2.38 -10.36
C SER A 29 2.62 -3.27 -9.16
N GLY A 30 3.53 -4.17 -8.80
CA GLY A 30 3.44 -4.97 -7.57
C GLY A 30 3.37 -4.12 -6.30
N GLU A 31 4.15 -3.05 -6.21
CA GLU A 31 4.11 -2.13 -5.08
C GLU A 31 2.74 -1.45 -4.93
N ILE A 32 2.13 -1.01 -6.03
CA ILE A 32 0.80 -0.39 -6.00
C ILE A 32 -0.26 -1.39 -5.51
N VAL A 33 -0.14 -2.66 -5.92
CA VAL A 33 -1.01 -3.74 -5.41
C VAL A 33 -0.78 -3.95 -3.91
N PHE A 34 0.46 -3.88 -3.45
CA PHE A 34 0.77 -4.04 -2.02
C PHE A 34 0.18 -2.90 -1.20
N MET A 35 0.33 -1.66 -1.65
CA MET A 35 -0.26 -0.49 -0.98
C MET A 35 -1.79 -0.61 -0.88
N THR A 36 -2.46 -1.02 -1.96
CA THR A 36 -3.93 -1.19 -1.98
C THR A 36 -4.41 -2.33 -1.08
N VAL A 37 -3.73 -3.48 -1.09
CA VAL A 37 -4.08 -4.64 -0.25
C VAL A 37 -3.82 -4.36 1.23
N LEU A 38 -2.66 -3.78 1.56
CA LEU A 38 -2.26 -3.47 2.94
C LEU A 38 -3.21 -2.46 3.59
N GLY A 39 -3.55 -1.39 2.86
CA GLY A 39 -4.50 -0.39 3.33
C GLY A 39 -5.95 -0.87 3.38
N GLY A 40 -6.31 -1.80 2.50
CA GLY A 40 -7.63 -2.39 2.35
C GLY A 40 -8.31 -1.94 1.06
N PHE A 41 -8.75 -2.90 0.24
CA PHE A 41 -9.32 -2.67 -1.09
C PHE A 41 -10.80 -2.24 -1.07
N ARG A 42 -11.47 -2.24 0.09
CA ARG A 42 -12.90 -1.91 0.21
C ARG A 42 -13.24 -0.42 0.22
N SER A 43 -12.25 0.45 0.44
CA SER A 43 -12.45 1.89 0.53
C SER A 43 -11.36 2.63 -0.22
N PHE A 44 -11.70 3.77 -0.81
CA PHE A 44 -10.72 4.66 -1.46
C PHE A 44 -9.67 5.20 -0.47
N VAL A 45 -10.02 5.30 0.81
CA VAL A 45 -9.10 5.73 1.88
C VAL A 45 -8.08 4.63 2.22
N GLY A 46 -8.44 3.36 1.99
CA GLY A 46 -7.57 2.21 2.23
C GLY A 46 -6.21 2.36 1.54
N PRO A 47 -6.15 2.43 0.20
CA PRO A 47 -4.91 2.61 -0.54
C PRO A 47 -4.09 3.83 -0.12
N ILE A 48 -4.72 4.94 0.28
CA ILE A 48 -4.00 6.14 0.74
C ILE A 48 -3.24 5.83 2.03
N ILE A 49 -3.91 5.24 3.03
CA ILE A 49 -3.28 4.80 4.28
C ILE A 49 -2.23 3.72 4.00
N GLY A 50 -2.56 2.79 3.10
CA GLY A 50 -1.67 1.72 2.67
C GLY A 50 -0.38 2.24 2.04
N THR A 51 -0.44 3.26 1.20
CA THR A 51 0.74 3.92 0.61
C THR A 51 1.64 4.52 1.68
N ILE A 52 1.07 5.20 2.68
CA ILE A 52 1.86 5.78 3.78
C ILE A 52 2.59 4.66 4.53
N VAL A 53 1.87 3.68 5.04
CA VAL A 53 2.43 2.59 5.84
C VAL A 53 3.44 1.76 5.04
N PHE A 54 3.12 1.42 3.80
CA PHE A 54 4.00 0.66 2.92
C PHE A 54 5.29 1.42 2.61
N ASN A 55 5.23 2.72 2.35
CA ASN A 55 6.42 3.50 2.00
C ASN A 55 7.37 3.63 3.22
N PHE A 56 6.83 3.84 4.42
CA PHE A 56 7.62 3.76 5.65
C PHE A 56 8.25 2.38 5.83
N LEU A 57 7.47 1.31 5.70
CA LEU A 57 7.97 -0.05 5.83
C LEU A 57 9.06 -0.36 4.80
N LYS A 58 8.84 -0.01 3.53
CA LYS A 58 9.80 -0.19 2.44
C LYS A 58 11.09 0.58 2.73
N SER A 59 11.01 1.83 3.16
CA SER A 59 12.18 2.64 3.51
C SER A 59 13.03 1.98 4.60
N TRP A 60 12.39 1.41 5.63
CA TRP A 60 13.07 0.64 6.66
C TRP A 60 13.70 -0.65 6.13
N VAL A 61 12.96 -1.44 5.36
CA VAL A 61 13.42 -2.75 4.85
C VAL A 61 14.59 -2.59 3.86
N VAL A 62 14.52 -1.60 2.97
CA VAL A 62 15.59 -1.28 2.01
C VAL A 62 16.89 -0.89 2.72
N GLY A 63 16.80 -0.26 3.89
CA GLY A 63 17.99 0.10 4.69
C GLY A 63 18.69 -1.07 5.37
N VAL A 64 18.01 -2.21 5.53
CA VAL A 64 18.53 -3.38 6.27
C VAL A 64 19.03 -4.48 5.34
N THR A 65 18.41 -4.67 4.17
CA THR A 65 18.73 -5.78 3.27
C THR A 65 18.75 -5.39 1.80
N VAL A 66 19.65 -6.02 1.04
CA VAL A 66 19.72 -5.93 -0.42
C VAL A 66 18.53 -6.66 -1.07
N TYR A 67 18.00 -7.70 -0.43
CA TYR A 67 16.88 -8.52 -0.92
C TYR A 67 15.51 -8.02 -0.43
N TRP A 68 15.31 -6.70 -0.47
CA TRP A 68 14.13 -6.05 0.08
C TRP A 68 12.82 -6.53 -0.55
N GLN A 69 12.81 -6.90 -1.84
CA GLN A 69 11.58 -7.41 -2.49
C GLN A 69 11.09 -8.73 -1.88
N LEU A 70 12.02 -9.64 -1.54
CA LEU A 70 11.67 -10.93 -0.93
C LEU A 70 11.08 -10.71 0.47
N LEU A 71 11.69 -9.84 1.25
CA LEU A 71 11.27 -9.53 2.61
C LEU A 71 9.91 -8.83 2.62
N LEU A 72 9.67 -7.88 1.70
CA LEU A 72 8.35 -7.29 1.50
C LEU A 72 7.29 -8.31 1.10
N GLY A 73 7.62 -9.26 0.22
CA GLY A 73 6.71 -10.35 -0.15
C GLY A 73 6.29 -11.21 1.05
N VAL A 74 7.26 -11.57 1.91
CA VAL A 74 6.98 -12.32 3.15
C VAL A 74 6.11 -11.51 4.11
N ILE A 75 6.44 -10.22 4.33
CA ILE A 75 5.63 -9.35 5.19
C ILE A 75 4.21 -9.22 4.65
N LEU A 76 4.06 -9.05 3.33
CA LEU A 76 2.75 -8.96 2.71
C LEU A 76 1.93 -10.23 2.95
N VAL A 77 2.50 -11.42 2.72
CA VAL A 77 1.80 -12.69 2.95
C VAL A 77 1.37 -12.80 4.42
N ALA A 78 2.29 -12.51 5.36
CA ALA A 78 1.98 -12.54 6.79
C ALA A 78 0.85 -11.54 7.15
N LEU A 79 0.88 -10.34 6.58
CA LEU A 79 -0.10 -9.29 6.83
C LEU A 79 -1.46 -9.62 6.23
N VAL A 80 -1.51 -10.17 5.01
CA VAL A 80 -2.75 -10.61 4.36
C VAL A 80 -3.41 -11.75 5.13
N LEU A 81 -2.62 -12.70 5.65
CA LEU A 81 -3.12 -13.79 6.48
C LEU A 81 -3.65 -13.29 7.83
N SER A 82 -3.00 -12.28 8.42
CA SER A 82 -3.37 -11.74 9.74
C SER A 82 -4.53 -10.73 9.66
N LEU A 83 -4.61 -9.95 8.58
CA LEU A 83 -5.52 -8.80 8.41
C LEU A 83 -6.20 -8.86 7.03
N PRO A 84 -7.14 -9.81 6.80
CA PRO A 84 -7.76 -10.04 5.48
C PRO A 84 -8.62 -8.87 4.98
N THR A 85 -8.97 -7.93 5.86
CA THR A 85 -9.74 -6.72 5.50
C THR A 85 -8.84 -5.48 5.33
N GLY A 86 -7.53 -5.61 5.52
CA GLY A 86 -6.56 -4.50 5.55
C GLY A 86 -6.67 -3.64 6.80
N ILE A 87 -5.80 -2.62 6.89
CA ILE A 87 -5.71 -1.72 8.05
C ILE A 87 -7.02 -0.95 8.27
N VAL A 88 -7.60 -0.38 7.21
CA VAL A 88 -8.83 0.42 7.34
C VAL A 88 -10.03 -0.46 7.68
N GLY A 89 -10.10 -1.69 7.16
CA GLY A 89 -11.19 -2.63 7.45
C GLY A 89 -11.19 -3.12 8.89
N THR A 90 -10.02 -3.35 9.47
CA THR A 90 -9.90 -3.74 10.88
C THR A 90 -10.12 -2.56 11.83
N ALA A 91 -9.58 -1.39 11.51
CA ALA A 91 -9.81 -0.17 12.30
C ALA A 91 -11.31 0.19 12.39
N THR A 92 -12.04 0.11 11.28
CA THR A 92 -13.50 0.39 11.26
C THR A 92 -14.31 -0.64 12.06
N THR A 93 -13.91 -1.91 12.03
CA THR A 93 -14.56 -2.97 12.81
C THR A 93 -14.34 -2.79 14.31
N LEU A 94 -13.10 -2.48 14.71
CA LEU A 94 -12.75 -2.18 16.11
C LEU A 94 -13.48 -0.93 16.61
N TRP A 95 -13.56 0.12 15.80
CA TRP A 95 -14.30 1.33 16.15
C TRP A 95 -15.80 1.08 16.31
N ALA A 96 -16.38 0.25 15.44
CA ALA A 96 -17.78 -0.15 15.53
C ALA A 96 -18.08 -1.09 16.72
N ALA A 97 -17.10 -1.86 17.18
CA ALA A 97 -17.20 -2.66 18.39
C ALA A 97 -17.12 -1.79 19.65
N TRP A 98 -16.20 -0.83 19.68
CA TRP A 98 -16.02 0.09 20.81
C TRP A 98 -17.24 1.01 21.00
N ARG A 99 -17.82 1.56 19.92
CA ARG A 99 -19.06 2.38 19.99
C ARG A 99 -20.30 1.63 20.48
N ARG A 100 -20.30 0.30 20.45
CA ARG A 100 -21.40 -0.54 20.97
C ARG A 100 -21.29 -0.80 22.47
N SER A 101 -20.13 -0.56 23.07
CA SER A 101 -19.92 -0.70 24.52
C SER A 101 -20.37 0.52 25.33
N GLU A 102 -20.65 1.65 24.65
CA GLU A 102 -20.99 2.93 25.28
C GLU A 102 -22.49 3.29 25.11
N ARG A 103 -23.31 2.33 24.66
CA ARG A 103 -24.77 2.35 24.66
C ARG A 103 -25.30 1.17 25.45
#